data_AF-A0A931ALW7-F1
#
_entry.id   AF-A0A931ALW7-F1
#
_cell.length_a   1.000
_cell.length_b   1.000
_cell.length_c   1.000
_cell.angle_alpha   90.00
_cell.angle_beta   90.00
_cell.angle_gamma   90.00
#
_symmetry.space_group_name_H-M   'P 1'
#
loop_
_entity.id
_entity.type
_entity.pdbx_description
1 polymer ?
#
loop_
_entity_poly.entity_id
_entity_poly.type
_entity_poly.pdbx_seq_one_letter_code
_entity_poly.pdbx_strand_id
1 'polypeptide(L)'
;LDVPARQGATTFVKVTAPRDTPPGEHRLTVRVGDETTEVPVTVTETCTEPKVYATSFHAGFDPERAVDGDIATYWHSEYAPPTPLPQSLTLNLGEVKQVGKVEYQPRFDGNLNGTILDYKVYVSADGQTFTEVAAGSWAGDARLKTATFTTVDARYVRLEGSRALGGSYLSAAEVTAS
;
A
#
# COMPACT_ATOMS: atom_id res chain seq x y z
N LEU A 1 -10.77 16.10 15.90
CA LEU A 1 -12.13 15.87 15.37
C LEU A 1 -12.96 17.06 15.84
N ASP A 2 -13.30 17.98 14.95
CA ASP A 2 -14.19 19.08 15.31
C ASP A 2 -15.63 18.57 15.24
N VAL A 3 -16.29 18.49 16.38
CA VAL A 3 -17.67 18.00 16.49
C VAL A 3 -18.59 19.18 16.81
N PRO A 4 -19.49 19.57 15.88
CA PRO A 4 -20.45 20.63 16.14
C PRO A 4 -21.34 20.32 17.34
N ALA A 5 -21.81 21.37 18.03
CA ALA A 5 -22.69 21.21 19.17
C ALA A 5 -23.92 20.34 18.84
N ARG A 6 -24.22 19.38 19.72
CA ARG A 6 -25.35 18.42 19.62
C ARG A 6 -25.23 17.38 18.49
N GLN A 7 -24.06 17.18 17.91
CA GLN A 7 -23.80 16.07 17.01
C GLN A 7 -22.85 15.06 17.65
N GLY A 8 -23.02 13.78 17.33
CA GLY A 8 -22.03 12.75 17.59
C GLY A 8 -21.20 12.51 16.33
N ALA A 9 -19.91 12.28 16.48
CA ALA A 9 -19.04 11.88 15.38
C ALA A 9 -18.22 10.66 15.79
N THR A 10 -18.13 9.67 14.91
CA THR A 10 -17.33 8.47 15.09
C THR A 10 -16.11 8.57 14.18
N THR A 11 -14.93 8.27 14.73
CA THR A 11 -13.71 8.08 13.94
C THR A 11 -13.16 6.69 14.21
N PHE A 12 -12.54 6.09 13.20
CA PHE A 12 -11.89 4.79 13.33
C PHE A 12 -10.38 5.01 13.36
N VAL A 13 -9.71 4.43 14.36
CA VAL A 13 -8.25 4.38 14.41
C VAL A 13 -7.84 2.98 13.98
N LYS A 14 -7.27 2.86 12.78
CA LYS A 14 -6.65 1.62 12.33
C LYS A 14 -5.29 1.49 13.01
N VAL A 15 -5.09 0.38 13.72
CA VAL A 15 -3.82 0.09 14.39
C VAL A 15 -3.24 -1.17 13.78
N THR A 16 -1.99 -1.08 13.35
CA THR A 16 -1.24 -2.21 12.81
C THR A 16 -0.09 -2.48 13.77
N ALA A 17 -0.05 -3.69 14.34
CA ALA A 17 1.10 -4.09 15.15
C ALA A 17 2.36 -4.18 14.25
N PRO A 18 3.51 -3.67 14.70
CA PRO A 18 4.79 -3.98 14.06
C PRO A 18 4.97 -5.48 13.87
N ARG A 19 5.62 -5.88 12.77
CA ARG A 19 5.74 -7.29 12.39
C ARG A 19 6.41 -8.16 13.46
N ASP A 20 7.34 -7.58 14.20
CA ASP A 20 8.12 -8.19 15.26
C ASP A 20 7.41 -8.17 16.63
N THR A 21 6.19 -7.66 16.70
CA THR A 21 5.41 -7.63 17.94
C THR A 21 5.11 -9.07 18.39
N PRO A 22 5.52 -9.47 19.61
CA PRO A 22 5.21 -10.79 20.13
C PRO A 22 3.69 -11.02 20.23
N PRO A 23 3.21 -12.25 20.00
CA PRO A 23 1.83 -12.60 20.29
C PRO A 23 1.49 -12.34 21.76
N GLY A 24 0.26 -11.89 22.02
CA GLY A 24 -0.20 -11.59 23.37
C GLY A 24 -1.12 -10.37 23.43
N GLU A 25 -1.56 -10.03 24.64
CA GLU A 25 -2.29 -8.80 24.90
C GLU A 25 -1.33 -7.62 24.96
N HIS A 26 -1.62 -6.59 24.18
CA HIS A 26 -0.95 -5.30 24.19
C HIS A 26 -1.96 -4.21 24.55
N ARG A 27 -1.47 -3.06 25.04
CA ARG A 27 -2.31 -1.94 25.46
C ARG A 27 -2.05 -0.73 24.60
N LEU A 28 -3.11 -0.20 24.00
CA LEU A 28 -3.06 1.07 23.29
C LEU A 28 -3.57 2.18 24.19
N THR A 29 -2.80 3.26 24.25
CA THR A 29 -3.19 4.46 24.97
C THR A 29 -3.89 5.40 24.01
N VAL A 30 -5.20 5.60 24.21
CA VAL A 30 -6.01 6.58 23.49
C VAL A 30 -6.17 7.81 24.35
N ARG A 31 -5.73 8.97 23.86
CA ARG A 31 -5.89 10.25 24.54
C ARG A 31 -6.86 11.16 23.78
N VAL A 32 -7.87 11.68 24.49
CA VAL A 32 -8.85 12.64 23.98
C VAL A 32 -8.86 13.85 24.91
N GLY A 33 -8.26 14.96 24.48
CA GLY A 33 -8.01 16.09 25.37
C GLY A 33 -7.08 15.69 26.53
N ASP A 34 -7.55 15.85 27.76
CA ASP A 34 -6.84 15.44 28.98
C ASP A 34 -7.24 14.05 29.48
N GLU A 35 -8.23 13.42 28.86
CA GLU A 35 -8.66 12.07 29.21
C GLU A 35 -7.81 11.02 28.49
N THR A 36 -7.49 9.93 29.20
CA THR A 36 -6.74 8.80 28.67
C THR A 36 -7.51 7.51 28.93
N THR A 37 -7.60 6.64 27.93
CA THR A 37 -8.20 5.30 28.03
C THR A 37 -7.25 4.26 27.45
N GLU A 38 -7.11 3.13 28.13
CA GLU A 38 -6.40 1.97 27.60
C GLU A 38 -7.36 1.05 26.86
N VAL A 39 -7.00 0.67 25.64
CA VAL A 39 -7.73 -0.31 24.84
C VAL A 39 -6.86 -1.55 24.69
N PRO A 40 -7.29 -2.72 25.23
CA PRO A 40 -6.56 -3.96 25.00
C PRO A 40 -6.71 -4.39 23.54
N VAL A 41 -5.60 -4.84 22.96
CA VAL A 41 -5.55 -5.43 21.62
C VAL A 41 -4.74 -6.72 21.69
N THR A 42 -5.28 -7.77 21.12
CA THR A 42 -4.60 -9.07 21.05
C THR A 42 -3.86 -9.19 19.73
N VAL A 43 -2.55 -9.38 19.80
CA VAL A 43 -1.74 -9.84 18.68
C VAL A 43 -1.80 -11.37 18.69
N THR A 44 -2.39 -11.95 17.66
CA THR A 44 -2.54 -13.41 17.53
C THR A 44 -1.21 -14.06 17.12
N GLU A 45 -1.00 -15.32 17.52
CA GLU A 45 0.16 -16.11 17.05
C GLU A 45 0.20 -16.27 15.53
N THR A 46 -0.98 -16.29 14.91
CA THR A 46 -1.12 -16.23 13.46
C THR A 46 -0.92 -14.81 12.97
N CYS A 47 0.29 -14.50 12.52
CA CYS A 47 0.54 -13.33 11.68
C CYS A 47 0.02 -13.64 10.27
N THR A 48 -1.26 -13.35 10.01
CA THR A 48 -1.78 -13.39 8.64
C THR A 48 -1.31 -12.12 7.94
N GLU A 49 -0.15 -12.21 7.30
CA GLU A 49 0.34 -11.11 6.49
C GLU A 49 -0.61 -10.90 5.29
N PRO A 50 -0.98 -9.64 4.98
CA PRO A 50 -1.82 -9.39 3.83
C PRO A 50 -1.08 -9.74 2.54
N LYS A 51 -1.84 -10.15 1.51
CA LYS A 51 -1.31 -10.40 0.17
C LYS A 51 -0.70 -9.15 -0.47
N VAL A 52 -1.19 -7.98 -0.06
CA VAL A 52 -0.72 -6.68 -0.51
C VAL A 52 -0.96 -5.64 0.57
N TYR A 53 -0.09 -4.64 0.65
CA TYR A 53 -0.30 -3.47 1.49
C TYR A 53 0.30 -2.24 0.84
N ALA A 54 -0.21 -1.06 1.19
CA ALA A 54 0.26 0.21 0.65
C ALA A 54 0.74 1.15 1.77
N THR A 55 1.56 2.13 1.40
CA THR A 55 1.96 3.21 2.32
C THR A 55 0.74 3.98 2.83
N SER A 56 -0.26 4.21 1.98
CA SER A 56 -1.57 4.75 2.34
C SER A 56 -2.63 4.28 1.34
N PHE A 57 -3.90 4.41 1.70
CA PHE A 57 -5.01 4.19 0.78
C PHE A 57 -6.21 5.05 1.20
N HIS A 58 -7.02 5.49 0.24
CA HIS A 58 -8.30 6.10 0.54
C HIS A 58 -9.36 5.03 0.83
N ALA A 59 -10.22 5.25 1.81
CA ALA A 59 -11.26 4.29 2.18
C ALA A 59 -12.13 3.92 0.97
N GLY A 60 -12.28 2.61 0.71
CA GLY A 60 -13.00 2.08 -0.45
C GLY A 60 -12.14 1.86 -1.69
N PHE A 61 -10.87 2.32 -1.69
CA PHE A 61 -9.86 2.08 -2.72
C PHE A 61 -8.64 1.34 -2.14
N ASP A 62 -8.94 0.27 -1.41
CA ASP A 62 -7.99 -0.52 -0.63
C ASP A 62 -6.90 -1.18 -1.51
N PRO A 63 -5.70 -1.47 -0.96
CA PRO A 63 -4.58 -2.07 -1.70
C PRO A 63 -4.93 -3.39 -2.40
N GLU A 64 -5.84 -4.18 -1.82
CA GLU A 64 -6.31 -5.47 -2.33
C GLU A 64 -6.94 -5.36 -3.73
N ARG A 65 -7.49 -4.19 -4.07
CA ARG A 65 -8.07 -3.93 -5.39
C ARG A 65 -7.04 -3.83 -6.52
N ALA A 66 -5.75 -3.79 -6.19
CA ALA A 66 -4.67 -3.79 -7.17
C ALA A 66 -4.11 -5.19 -7.43
N VAL A 67 -4.70 -6.23 -6.84
CA VAL A 67 -4.27 -7.63 -6.98
C VAL A 67 -5.47 -8.59 -7.03
N ASP A 68 -6.67 -8.08 -7.35
CA ASP A 68 -7.90 -8.88 -7.36
C ASP A 68 -8.23 -9.45 -8.75
N GLY A 69 -7.49 -9.04 -9.77
CA GLY A 69 -7.62 -9.46 -11.16
C GLY A 69 -8.71 -8.70 -11.92
N ASP A 70 -9.30 -7.64 -11.35
CA ASP A 70 -10.33 -6.83 -11.97
C ASP A 70 -9.84 -5.40 -12.25
N ILE A 71 -9.57 -5.12 -13.53
CA ILE A 71 -9.12 -3.79 -13.97
C ILE A 71 -10.17 -2.68 -13.80
N ALA A 72 -11.43 -3.03 -13.50
CA ALA A 72 -12.49 -2.06 -13.20
C ALA A 72 -12.39 -1.52 -11.76
N THR A 73 -11.66 -2.22 -10.87
CA THR A 73 -11.34 -1.74 -9.53
C THR A 73 -9.91 -1.23 -9.47
N TYR A 74 -9.60 -0.43 -8.45
CA TYR A 74 -8.26 0.11 -8.27
C TYR A 74 -7.98 0.47 -6.83
N TRP A 75 -6.72 0.32 -6.44
CA TRP A 75 -6.14 1.00 -5.29
C TRP A 75 -5.92 2.48 -5.59
N HIS A 76 -6.09 3.34 -4.59
CA HIS A 76 -5.70 4.74 -4.62
C HIS A 76 -5.06 5.13 -3.30
N SER A 77 -3.88 5.76 -3.33
CA SER A 77 -3.27 6.35 -2.13
C SER A 77 -4.21 7.39 -1.51
N GLU A 78 -4.06 7.67 -0.21
CA GLU A 78 -4.93 8.65 0.45
C GLU A 78 -4.87 10.01 -0.27
N TYR A 79 -6.04 10.58 -0.56
CA TYR A 79 -6.19 11.82 -1.32
C TYR A 79 -6.99 12.92 -0.58
N ALA A 80 -7.58 12.62 0.58
CA ALA A 80 -8.41 13.56 1.35
C ALA A 80 -8.26 13.39 2.88
N PRO A 81 -7.31 14.08 3.53
CA PRO A 81 -6.25 14.92 2.93
C PRO A 81 -5.13 14.04 2.33
N PRO A 82 -4.46 14.49 1.26
CA PRO A 82 -3.49 13.64 0.56
C PRO A 82 -2.25 13.34 1.39
N THR A 83 -1.78 12.09 1.34
CA THR A 83 -0.46 11.71 1.86
C THR A 83 0.59 11.93 0.77
N PRO A 84 1.71 12.63 1.05
CA PRO A 84 2.68 13.01 0.02
C PRO A 84 3.41 11.82 -0.60
N LEU A 85 3.86 12.00 -1.85
CA LEU A 85 4.81 11.09 -2.50
C LEU A 85 6.17 11.12 -1.77
N PRO A 86 6.97 10.03 -1.81
CA PRO A 86 6.69 8.77 -2.49
C PRO A 86 5.61 7.94 -1.78
N GLN A 87 4.86 7.19 -2.57
CA GLN A 87 3.91 6.17 -2.09
C GLN A 87 4.30 4.82 -2.68
N SER A 88 3.88 3.74 -2.05
CA SER A 88 4.20 2.40 -2.54
C SER A 88 3.08 1.40 -2.33
N LEU A 89 3.07 0.38 -3.18
CA LEU A 89 2.29 -0.85 -3.05
C LEU A 89 3.28 -2.02 -2.94
N THR A 90 3.16 -2.83 -1.89
CA THR A 90 4.02 -3.99 -1.63
C THR A 90 3.20 -5.27 -1.71
N LEU A 91 3.56 -6.15 -2.64
CA LEU A 91 2.99 -7.47 -2.83
C LEU A 91 3.74 -8.46 -1.93
N ASN A 92 2.99 -9.35 -1.28
CA ASN A 92 3.49 -10.51 -0.55
C ASN A 92 3.16 -11.77 -1.36
N LEU A 93 4.19 -12.41 -1.90
CA LEU A 93 4.06 -13.59 -2.75
C LEU A 93 3.78 -14.88 -1.96
N GLY A 94 3.72 -14.79 -0.63
CA GLY A 94 3.44 -15.90 0.31
C GLY A 94 4.65 -16.75 0.63
N GLU A 95 5.57 -16.90 -0.31
CA GLU A 95 6.82 -17.66 -0.20
C GLU A 95 7.90 -16.99 -1.08
N VAL A 96 9.16 -17.40 -0.88
CA VAL A 96 10.26 -16.94 -1.74
C VAL A 96 10.12 -17.58 -3.12
N LYS A 97 10.11 -16.75 -4.16
CA LYS A 97 10.04 -17.15 -5.58
C LYS A 97 11.07 -16.37 -6.39
N GLN A 98 11.44 -16.92 -7.53
CA GLN A 98 12.20 -16.20 -8.55
C GLN A 98 11.29 -15.15 -9.18
N VAL A 99 11.72 -13.88 -9.17
CA VAL A 99 11.00 -12.74 -9.75
C VAL A 99 11.96 -11.92 -10.59
N GLY A 100 11.55 -11.53 -11.80
CA GLY A 100 12.32 -10.66 -12.70
C GLY A 100 11.49 -9.57 -13.39
N LYS A 101 10.19 -9.49 -13.09
CA LYS A 101 9.27 -8.56 -13.74
C LYS A 101 8.21 -8.05 -12.77
N VAL A 102 7.87 -6.78 -12.90
CA VAL A 102 6.63 -6.18 -12.37
C VAL A 102 5.81 -5.65 -13.54
N GLU A 103 4.53 -5.98 -13.57
CA GLU A 103 3.56 -5.36 -14.47
C GLU A 103 2.61 -4.47 -13.67
N TYR A 104 2.35 -3.29 -14.19
CA TYR A 104 1.52 -2.26 -13.58
C TYR A 104 0.47 -1.79 -14.60
N GLN A 105 -0.79 -2.01 -14.27
CA GLN A 105 -1.93 -1.47 -14.98
C GLN A 105 -2.41 -0.20 -14.26
N PRO A 106 -2.25 0.99 -14.86
CA PRO A 106 -2.92 2.19 -14.37
C PRO A 106 -4.43 1.98 -14.30
N ARG A 107 -5.14 2.77 -13.49
CA ARG A 107 -6.59 2.71 -13.42
C ARG A 107 -7.22 2.74 -14.82
N PHE A 108 -8.34 2.04 -14.99
CA PHE A 108 -8.99 1.86 -16.30
C PHE A 108 -10.41 2.42 -16.34
N ASP A 109 -10.66 3.52 -15.62
CA ASP A 109 -11.95 4.21 -15.49
C ASP A 109 -12.07 5.47 -16.40
N GLY A 110 -11.07 5.73 -17.25
CA GLY A 110 -10.99 6.92 -18.09
C GLY A 110 -10.37 8.14 -17.40
N ASN A 111 -10.06 8.05 -16.10
CA ASN A 111 -9.23 9.01 -15.38
C ASN A 111 -7.79 8.47 -15.33
N LEU A 112 -6.79 9.35 -15.28
CA LEU A 112 -5.37 8.94 -15.19
C LEU A 112 -4.68 9.47 -13.93
N ASN A 113 -5.42 10.07 -13.01
CA ASN A 113 -4.89 10.53 -11.74
C ASN A 113 -4.19 9.39 -10.99
N GLY A 114 -3.00 9.63 -10.47
CA GLY A 114 -2.21 8.62 -9.78
C GLY A 114 -1.51 7.62 -10.70
N THR A 115 -1.54 7.80 -12.03
CA THR A 115 -0.71 6.99 -12.95
C THR A 115 0.76 7.22 -12.62
N ILE A 116 1.48 6.16 -12.23
CA ILE A 116 2.90 6.25 -11.86
C ILE A 116 3.72 6.64 -13.09
N LEU A 117 4.52 7.71 -12.96
CA LEU A 117 5.42 8.19 -14.00
C LEU A 117 6.86 7.84 -13.68
N ASP A 118 7.36 8.17 -12.48
CA ASP A 118 8.71 7.77 -12.05
C ASP A 118 8.58 6.70 -10.97
N TYR A 119 9.22 5.56 -11.20
CA TYR A 119 9.08 4.38 -10.36
C TYR A 119 10.42 3.82 -9.88
N LYS A 120 10.35 3.09 -8.78
CA LYS A 120 11.36 2.14 -8.32
C LYS A 120 10.70 0.83 -7.95
N VAL A 121 11.41 -0.27 -8.21
CA VAL A 121 11.03 -1.61 -7.76
C VAL A 121 12.05 -2.07 -6.74
N TYR A 122 11.54 -2.52 -5.60
CA TYR A 122 12.33 -3.13 -4.55
C TYR A 122 11.88 -4.57 -4.30
N VAL A 123 12.79 -5.43 -3.88
CA VAL A 123 12.50 -6.80 -3.47
C VAL A 123 12.97 -7.07 -2.05
N SER A 124 12.37 -8.06 -1.40
CA SER A 124 12.78 -8.52 -0.08
C SER A 124 12.44 -10.00 0.12
N ALA A 125 13.30 -10.73 0.83
CA ALA A 125 13.01 -12.09 1.30
C ALA A 125 12.32 -12.08 2.69
N ASP A 126 12.63 -11.08 3.51
CA ASP A 126 12.24 -11.00 4.91
C ASP A 126 11.17 -9.93 5.19
N GLY A 127 10.75 -9.16 4.18
CA GLY A 127 9.79 -8.05 4.23
C GLY A 127 10.19 -6.89 5.14
N GLN A 128 11.46 -6.81 5.55
CA GLN A 128 12.03 -5.76 6.38
C GLN A 128 13.12 -5.01 5.60
N THR A 129 14.06 -5.76 5.05
CA THR A 129 15.16 -5.21 4.25
C THR A 129 14.81 -5.29 2.78
N PHE A 130 14.73 -4.12 2.13
CA PHE A 130 14.39 -4.01 0.72
C PHE A 130 15.61 -3.57 -0.11
N THR A 131 15.83 -4.24 -1.25
CA THR A 131 16.89 -3.91 -2.21
C THR A 131 16.28 -3.40 -3.50
N GLU A 132 16.76 -2.27 -4.00
CA GLU A 132 16.34 -1.71 -5.29
C GLU A 132 16.86 -2.60 -6.43
N VAL A 133 15.96 -3.01 -7.34
CA VAL A 133 16.29 -3.88 -8.48
C VAL A 133 15.96 -3.24 -9.83
N ALA A 134 15.09 -2.24 -9.85
CA ALA A 134 14.79 -1.46 -11.05
C ALA A 134 14.38 -0.03 -10.68
N ALA A 135 14.64 0.91 -11.59
CA ALA A 135 14.10 2.25 -11.55
C ALA A 135 13.88 2.72 -13.00
N GLY A 136 12.95 3.64 -13.20
CA GLY A 136 12.70 4.18 -14.53
C GLY A 136 11.52 5.12 -14.57
N SER A 137 11.10 5.41 -15.80
CA SER A 137 9.91 6.21 -16.05
C SER A 137 8.99 5.55 -17.07
N TRP A 138 7.68 5.72 -16.90
CA TRP A 138 6.65 5.27 -17.81
C TRP A 138 5.89 6.46 -18.41
N ALA A 139 5.24 6.21 -19.56
CA ALA A 139 4.35 7.18 -20.19
C ALA A 139 3.08 7.39 -19.34
N GLY A 140 2.58 8.62 -19.29
CA GLY A 140 1.32 8.98 -18.65
C GLY A 140 0.09 8.60 -19.49
N ASP A 141 -0.08 7.31 -19.76
CA ASP A 141 -1.23 6.73 -20.45
C ASP A 141 -1.79 5.51 -19.70
N ALA A 142 -2.94 4.98 -20.14
CA ALA A 142 -3.58 3.81 -19.51
C ALA A 142 -2.98 2.46 -19.94
N ARG A 143 -1.92 2.43 -20.74
CA ARG A 143 -1.35 1.17 -21.24
C ARG A 143 -0.71 0.38 -20.10
N LEU A 144 -0.66 -0.94 -20.24
CA LEU A 144 0.11 -1.79 -19.35
C LEU A 144 1.57 -1.33 -19.33
N LYS A 145 2.13 -1.23 -18.13
CA LYS A 145 3.52 -0.85 -17.90
C LYS A 145 4.30 -2.05 -17.40
N THR A 146 5.55 -2.16 -17.83
CA THR A 146 6.43 -3.27 -17.43
C THR A 146 7.75 -2.70 -16.93
N ALA A 147 8.21 -3.22 -15.79
CA ALA A 147 9.58 -3.08 -15.31
C ALA A 147 10.22 -4.47 -15.26
N THR A 148 11.37 -4.63 -15.91
CA THR A 148 12.16 -5.87 -15.89
C THR A 148 13.48 -5.66 -15.20
N PHE A 149 13.97 -6.67 -14.49
CA PHE A 149 15.25 -6.67 -13.80
C PHE A 149 15.85 -8.08 -13.79
N THR A 150 17.12 -8.19 -13.39
CA THR A 150 17.76 -9.50 -13.20
C THR A 150 16.96 -10.32 -12.21
N THR A 151 16.63 -11.57 -12.58
CA THR A 151 15.82 -12.44 -11.72
C THR A 151 16.50 -12.66 -10.36
N VAL A 152 15.72 -12.55 -9.29
CA VAL A 152 16.16 -12.69 -7.90
C VAL A 152 15.15 -13.49 -7.08
N ASP A 153 15.61 -14.16 -6.03
CA ASP A 153 14.75 -14.77 -5.02
C ASP A 153 14.12 -13.69 -4.12
N ALA A 154 12.79 -13.60 -4.12
CA ALA A 154 12.04 -12.62 -3.35
C ALA A 154 10.72 -13.20 -2.84
N ARG A 155 10.31 -12.78 -1.63
CA ARG A 155 8.96 -13.00 -1.11
C ARG A 155 8.09 -11.74 -1.21
N TYR A 156 8.70 -10.57 -1.18
CA TYR A 156 8.01 -9.29 -1.29
C TYR A 156 8.54 -8.49 -2.45
N VAL A 157 7.64 -7.79 -3.14
CA VAL A 157 7.97 -6.89 -4.24
C VAL A 157 7.24 -5.58 -4.01
N ARG A 158 7.98 -4.47 -3.93
CA ARG A 158 7.43 -3.13 -3.70
C ARG A 158 7.59 -2.30 -4.96
N LEU A 159 6.47 -1.81 -5.49
CA LEU A 159 6.42 -0.77 -6.49
C LEU A 159 6.25 0.58 -5.78
N GLU A 160 7.27 1.43 -5.85
CA GLU A 160 7.27 2.78 -5.31
C GLU A 160 7.18 3.79 -6.46
N GLY A 161 6.36 4.82 -6.31
CA GLY A 161 6.27 5.93 -7.24
C GLY A 161 6.60 7.26 -6.56
N SER A 162 7.47 8.05 -7.19
CA SER A 162 7.90 9.37 -6.71
C SER A 162 7.30 10.53 -7.52
N ARG A 163 6.73 10.23 -8.69
CA ARG A 163 5.98 11.18 -9.51
C ARG A 163 4.84 10.47 -10.23
N ALA A 164 3.70 11.15 -10.34
CA ALA A 164 2.50 10.62 -10.99
C ALA A 164 1.77 11.68 -11.81
N LEU A 165 0.87 11.23 -12.68
CA LEU A 165 -0.05 12.10 -13.40
C LEU A 165 -1.21 12.55 -12.49
N GLY A 166 -1.71 13.77 -12.68
CA GLY A 166 -2.94 14.24 -12.02
C GLY A 166 -2.81 14.67 -10.55
N GLY A 167 -1.61 14.62 -9.97
CA GLY A 167 -1.32 15.15 -8.63
C GLY A 167 -0.30 14.33 -7.85
N SER A 168 -0.27 14.54 -6.53
CA SER A 168 0.67 13.89 -5.60
C SER A 168 0.08 12.62 -5.00
N TYR A 169 -0.37 11.69 -5.86
CA TYR A 169 -1.01 10.43 -5.47
C TYR A 169 -0.51 9.28 -6.34
N LEU A 170 -0.73 8.04 -5.92
CA LEU A 170 -0.61 6.87 -6.78
C LEU A 170 -1.92 6.10 -6.85
N SER A 171 -2.16 5.42 -7.97
CA SER A 171 -3.26 4.48 -8.13
C SER A 171 -2.84 3.33 -9.05
N ALA A 172 -3.41 2.16 -8.82
CA ALA A 172 -3.20 0.98 -9.66
C ALA A 172 -4.49 0.20 -9.77
N ALA A 173 -4.88 -0.13 -11.01
CA ALA A 173 -5.93 -1.12 -11.23
C ALA A 173 -5.41 -2.52 -10.94
N GLU A 174 -4.23 -2.87 -11.45
CA GLU A 174 -3.63 -4.18 -11.21
C GLU A 174 -2.10 -4.08 -11.15
N VAL A 175 -1.50 -4.90 -10.29
CA VAL A 175 -0.05 -5.06 -10.17
C VAL A 175 0.27 -6.55 -10.01
N THR A 176 1.19 -7.06 -10.82
CA THR A 176 1.68 -8.43 -10.71
C THR A 176 3.20 -8.46 -10.66
N ALA A 177 3.74 -9.53 -10.06
CA ALA A 177 5.16 -9.80 -10.03
C ALA A 177 5.43 -11.27 -10.37
N SER A 178 6.41 -11.52 -11.24
CA SER A 178 6.78 -12.84 -11.78
C SER A 178 8.25 -12.96 -12.14
#